data_AF-A0A1E4HZV5-F1
#
_entry.id   AF-A0A1E4HZV5-F1
#
_cell.length_a   1.000
_cell.length_b   1.000
_cell.length_c   1.000
_cell.angle_alpha   90.00
_cell.angle_beta   90.00
_cell.angle_gamma   90.00
#
_symmetry.space_group_name_H-M   'P 1'
#
loop_
_entity.id
_entity.type
_entity.pdbx_description
1 polymer ?
#
loop_
_entity_poly.entity_id
_entity_poly.type
_entity_poly.pdbx_seq_one_letter_code
_entity_poly.pdbx_strand_id
1 'polypeptide(L)' 'MNFDRSYAASWFPATLPTLILSGGADRIVDQSLWDDPRFTGPNVRRVVVDGGAHFLWTERPDAVAAAFADLAVSSPR' A
#
# COMPACT_ATOMS: atom_id res chain seq x y z
N MET A 1 -23.08 -5.18 14.64
CA MET A 1 -21.87 -5.69 13.94
C MET A 1 -22.09 -5.41 12.47
N ASN A 2 -21.37 -4.44 11.89
CA ASN A 2 -21.55 -4.02 10.49
C ASN A 2 -20.42 -4.56 9.61
N PHE A 3 -20.00 -5.81 9.86
CA PHE A 3 -18.95 -6.46 9.07
C PHE A 3 -19.59 -7.28 7.96
N ASP A 4 -19.31 -6.91 6.71
CA ASP A 4 -19.73 -7.67 5.55
C ASP A 4 -18.73 -8.80 5.27
N ARG A 5 -19.13 -10.03 5.62
CA ARG A 5 -18.33 -11.24 5.41
C ARG A 5 -18.25 -11.65 3.94
N SER A 6 -19.10 -11.09 3.08
CA SER A 6 -19.16 -11.37 1.65
C SER A 6 -18.52 -10.28 0.80
N TYR A 7 -17.93 -9.25 1.43
CA TYR A 7 -17.26 -8.19 0.71
C TYR A 7 -16.13 -8.75 -0.15
N ALA A 8 -16.17 -8.42 -1.43
CA ALA A 8 -15.09 -8.62 -2.36
C ALA A 8 -14.71 -7.26 -2.95
N ALA A 9 -13.40 -6.99 -3.03
CA ALA A 9 -12.91 -5.78 -3.67
C ALA A 9 -13.31 -5.78 -5.15
N SER A 10 -14.01 -4.73 -5.59
CA SER A 10 -14.41 -4.54 -7.00
C SER A 10 -13.36 -3.80 -7.83
N TRP A 11 -12.29 -3.31 -7.19
CA TRP A 11 -11.22 -2.57 -7.83
C TRP A 11 -9.88 -3.20 -7.53
N PHE A 12 -9.04 -3.29 -8.56
CA PHE A 12 -7.65 -3.74 -8.50
C PHE A 12 -6.80 -2.84 -9.41
N PRO A 13 -5.50 -2.69 -9.12
CA PRO A 13 -4.61 -1.84 -9.89
C PRO A 13 -4.25 -2.49 -11.24
N ALA A 14 -5.19 -2.46 -12.19
CA ALA A 14 -5.00 -3.09 -13.50
C ALA A 14 -3.98 -2.36 -14.39
N THR A 15 -4.06 -1.03 -14.44
CA THR A 15 -3.20 -0.21 -15.34
C THR A 15 -2.67 1.06 -14.69
N LEU A 16 -3.35 1.59 -13.66
CA LEU A 16 -2.93 2.82 -12.99
C LEU A 16 -1.67 2.58 -12.16
N PRO A 17 -0.69 3.50 -12.20
CA PRO A 17 0.40 3.51 -11.23
C PRO A 17 -0.18 3.51 -9.81
N THR A 18 0.22 2.53 -9.01
CA THR A 18 -0.34 2.29 -7.69
C THR A 18 0.78 2.10 -6.69
N LEU A 19 0.74 2.86 -5.58
CA LEU A 19 1.60 2.67 -4.43
C LEU A 19 0.82 1.99 -3.30
N ILE A 20 1.31 0.83 -2.86
CA ILE A 20 0.88 0.17 -1.63
C ILE A 20 1.96 0.44 -0.58
N LEU A 21 1.65 1.29 0.38
CA LEU A 21 2.56 1.73 1.44
C LEU A 21 2.07 1.22 2.80
N SER A 22 2.95 0.55 3.53
CA SER A 22 2.60 -0.13 4.79
C SER A 22 3.71 -0.03 5.82
N GLY A 23 3.37 -0.04 7.10
CA GLY A 23 4.34 -0.15 8.19
C GLY A 23 4.65 -1.61 8.50
N GLY A 24 5.93 -1.96 8.64
CA GLY A 24 6.34 -3.34 8.92
C GLY A 24 5.88 -3.89 10.28
N ALA A 25 5.45 -3.01 11.18
CA ALA A 25 4.91 -3.35 12.50
C ALA A 25 3.41 -3.05 12.65
N ASP A 26 2.67 -2.86 11.55
CA ASP A 26 1.22 -2.66 11.57
C ASP A 26 0.51 -3.91 12.11
N ARG A 27 -0.32 -3.74 13.14
CA ARG A 27 -1.13 -4.80 13.78
C ARG A 27 -2.63 -4.63 13.55
N ILE A 28 -3.03 -3.61 12.79
CA ILE A 28 -4.42 -3.30 12.46
C ILE A 28 -4.76 -3.89 11.09
N VAL A 29 -3.88 -3.68 10.11
CA VAL A 29 -4.04 -4.24 8.76
C VAL A 29 -3.11 -5.43 8.57
N ASP A 30 -3.68 -6.56 8.19
CA ASP A 30 -2.91 -7.74 7.80
C ASP A 30 -2.24 -7.49 6.43
N GLN A 31 -0.91 -7.42 6.44
CA GLN A 31 -0.13 -7.10 5.25
C GLN A 31 -0.08 -8.24 4.24
N SER A 32 -0.45 -9.47 4.62
CA SER A 32 -0.52 -10.61 3.70
C SER A 32 -1.64 -10.45 2.66
N LEU A 33 -2.62 -9.58 2.91
CA LEU A 33 -3.68 -9.25 1.95
C LEU A 33 -3.11 -8.66 0.64
N TRP A 34 -1.94 -8.02 0.71
CA TRP A 34 -1.25 -7.46 -0.46
C TRP A 34 -0.43 -8.49 -1.24
N ASP A 35 -0.32 -9.72 -0.77
CA ASP A 35 0.34 -10.83 -1.48
C ASP A 35 -0.55 -11.43 -2.57
N ASP A 36 -1.83 -11.04 -2.63
CA ASP A 36 -2.74 -11.42 -3.71
C ASP A 36 -2.14 -10.99 -5.07
N PRO A 37 -2.02 -11.90 -6.05
CA PRO A 37 -1.45 -11.59 -7.36
C PRO A 37 -2.12 -10.40 -8.06
N ARG A 38 -3.37 -10.08 -7.74
CA ARG A 38 -4.11 -8.92 -8.30
C ARG A 38 -3.56 -7.57 -7.83
N PHE A 39 -2.76 -7.56 -6.76
CA PHE A 39 -1.99 -6.39 -6.29
C PHE A 39 -0.51 -6.49 -6.67
N THR A 40 -0.15 -7.39 -7.59
CA THR A 40 1.20 -7.51 -8.12
C THR A 40 1.21 -7.15 -9.61
N GLY A 41 2.25 -6.45 -10.06
CA GLY A 41 2.35 -6.03 -11.46
C GLY A 41 3.38 -4.92 -11.66
N PRO A 42 3.76 -4.64 -12.91
CA PRO A 42 4.77 -3.63 -13.22
C PRO A 42 4.33 -2.19 -12.86
N ASN A 43 3.02 -1.93 -12.79
CA ASN A 43 2.43 -0.65 -12.38
C ASN A 43 2.21 -0.53 -10.87
N VAL A 44 2.49 -1.60 -10.09
CA VAL A 44 2.28 -1.60 -8.65
C VAL A 44 3.62 -1.55 -7.94
N ARG A 45 3.80 -0.54 -7.09
CA ARG A 45 4.94 -0.42 -6.20
C ARG A 45 4.51 -0.73 -4.77
N ARG A 46 5.16 -1.71 -4.16
CA ARG A 46 4.95 -2.06 -2.75
C ARG A 46 6.12 -1.57 -1.90
N VAL A 47 5.82 -0.85 -0.84
CA VAL A 47 6.81 -0.34 0.13
C VAL A 47 6.36 -0.73 1.52
N VAL A 48 7.23 -1.45 2.23
CA VAL A 48 7.09 -1.73 3.66
C VAL A 48 8.12 -0.89 4.39
N VAL A 49 7.67 -0.03 5.28
CA VAL A 49 8.53 0.87 6.06
C VAL A 49 8.89 0.20 7.39
N ASP A 50 10.16 -0.16 7.53
CA ASP A 50 10.70 -0.68 8.79
C ASP A 50 10.51 0.33 9.93
N GLY A 51 10.18 -0.15 11.13
CA GLY A 51 9.96 0.72 12.30
C GLY A 51 8.72 1.61 12.23
N GLY A 52 7.89 1.48 11.19
CA GLY A 52 6.54 2.06 11.13
C GLY A 52 5.47 1.03 11.48
N ALA A 53 4.40 1.48 12.12
CA ALA A 53 3.18 0.74 12.40
C ALA A 53 2.03 1.30 11.54
N HIS A 54 0.84 1.46 12.09
CA HIS A 54 -0.35 1.81 11.29
C HIS A 54 -0.38 3.29 10.88
N PHE A 55 0.12 4.20 11.72
CA PHE A 55 0.01 5.63 11.51
C PHE A 55 1.28 6.21 10.89
N LEU A 56 1.71 5.65 9.75
CA LEU A 56 2.98 5.99 9.08
C LEU A 56 3.19 7.48 8.84
N TRP A 57 2.13 8.23 8.55
CA TRP A 57 2.20 9.67 8.33
C TRP A 57 2.74 10.44 9.53
N THR A 58 2.49 9.95 10.75
CA THR A 58 3.01 10.53 12.00
C THR A 58 4.31 9.85 12.41
N GLU A 59 4.41 8.54 12.23
CA GLU A 59 5.53 7.74 12.74
C GLU A 59 6.79 7.89 11.89
N ARG A 60 6.63 7.90 10.56
CA ARG A 60 7.72 7.92 9.56
C ARG A 60 7.39 8.85 8.39
N PRO A 61 7.09 10.14 8.64
CA PRO A 61 6.69 11.10 7.59
C PRO A 61 7.68 11.18 6.44
N ASP A 62 8.99 11.11 6.72
CA ASP A 62 10.03 11.17 5.68
C ASP A 62 9.97 9.97 4.74
N ALA A 63 9.73 8.77 5.26
CA ALA A 63 9.62 7.56 4.46
C ALA A 63 8.36 7.59 3.57
N VAL A 64 7.26 8.14 4.10
CA VAL A 64 6.05 8.37 3.32
C VAL A 64 6.32 9.36 2.18
N ALA A 65 6.90 10.52 2.49
CA ALA A 65 7.22 11.53 1.49
C ALA A 65 8.13 10.98 0.39
N ALA A 66 9.17 10.21 0.76
CA ALA A 66 10.06 9.55 -0.19
C ALA A 66 9.28 8.58 -1.11
N ALA A 67 8.42 7.73 -0.56
CA ALA A 67 7.64 6.77 -1.35
C ALA A 67 6.70 7.44 -2.38
N PHE A 68 6.10 8.58 -2.02
CA PHE A 68 5.26 9.36 -2.93
C PHE A 68 6.07 10.06 -4.02
N ALA A 69 7.21 10.69 -3.67
CA ALA A 69 8.09 11.31 -4.65
C ALA A 69 8.57 10.29 -5.69
N ASP A 70 8.93 9.12 -5.21
CA ASP A 70 9.33 7.97 -6.01
C ASP A 70 8.23 7.49 -6.99
N LEU A 71 6.99 7.39 -6.53
CA LEU A 71 5.85 7.05 -7.39
C LEU A 71 5.68 8.09 -8.51
N ALA A 72 5.77 9.38 -8.16
CA ALA A 72 5.57 10.50 -9.08
C ALA A 72 6.60 10.53 -10.21
N VAL A 73 7.84 10.13 -9.95
CA VAL A 73 8.90 10.05 -10.97
C VAL A 73 8.74 8.81 -11.87
N SER A 74 8.25 7.70 -11.32
CA SER A 74 8.08 6.44 -12.06
C SER A 74 6.82 6.36 -12.93
N SER A 75 5.89 7.29 -12.75
CA SER A 75 4.62 7.31 -13.49
C SER A 75 4.79 8.06 -14.80
N PRO A 76 4.42 7.48 -15.96
CA PRO A 76 4.41 8.22 -17.21
C PRO A 76 3.46 9.43 -17.11
N ARG A 77 3.91 10.59 -17.59
CA ARG A 77 3.12 11.84 -17.65
C ARG A 77 1.96 11.73 -18.62
#